data_AF-A0A927MM49-F1
#
_entry.id   AF-A0A927MM49-F1
#
_cell.length_a   1.000
_cell.length_b   1.000
_cell.length_c   1.000
_cell.angle_alpha   90.00
_cell.angle_beta   90.00
_cell.angle_gamma   90.00
#
_symmetry.space_group_name_H-M   'P 1'
#
loop_
_entity.id
_entity.type
_entity.pdbx_description
1 polymer ?
#
loop_
_entity_poly.entity_id
_entity_poly.type
_entity_poly.pdbx_seq_one_letter_code
_entity_poly.pdbx_strand_id
1 'polypeptide(L)' 'MKQRVFFADEQTAIAAGYRPCAVCLPEKYALWKAIQRKENG' A
#
# COMPACT_ATOMS: atom_id res chain seq x y z
N MET A 1 -13.95 14.74 12.04
CA MET A 1 -14.25 14.38 10.64
C MET A 1 -13.24 13.30 10.21
N LYS A 2 -13.64 12.04 10.02
CA LYS A 2 -12.72 10.96 9.60
C LYS A 2 -12.71 10.90 8.07
N GLN A 3 -11.62 11.35 7.46
CA GLN A 3 -11.41 11.32 6.01
C GLN A 3 -11.06 9.88 5.60
N ARG A 4 -12.06 9.10 5.18
CA ARG A 4 -11.87 7.79 4.53
C ARG A 4 -11.54 8.05 3.07
N VAL A 5 -10.25 7.95 2.73
CA VAL A 5 -9.78 8.08 1.35
C VAL A 5 -9.86 6.71 0.70
N PHE A 6 -10.66 6.58 -0.34
CA PHE A 6 -10.73 5.38 -1.17
C PHE A 6 -9.84 5.62 -2.39
N PHE A 7 -8.86 4.75 -2.57
CA PHE A 7 -8.03 4.76 -3.78
C PHE A 7 -8.65 3.79 -4.79
N ALA A 8 -8.62 4.17 -6.07
CA ALA A 8 -9.03 3.28 -7.16
C ALA A 8 -8.16 2.03 -7.21
N ASP A 9 -6.86 2.19 -6.92
CA ASP A 9 -5.87 1.13 -7.02
C ASP A 9 -4.88 1.16 -5.87
N GLU A 10 -4.42 -0.03 -5.50
CA GLU A 10 -3.40 -0.20 -4.46
C GLU A 10 -2.08 0.49 -4.83
N GLN A 11 -1.69 0.49 -6.11
CA GLN A 11 -0.42 1.11 -6.53
C GLN A 11 -0.45 2.61 -6.30
N THR A 12 -1.62 3.24 -6.51
CA THR A 12 -1.81 4.66 -6.25
C THR A 12 -1.77 4.95 -4.75
N ALA A 13 -2.38 4.10 -3.93
CA ALA A 13 -2.28 4.20 -2.47
C ALA A 13 -0.82 4.12 -2.02
N ILE A 14 -0.08 3.13 -2.53
CA ILE A 14 1.33 2.89 -2.22
C ILE A 14 2.21 4.08 -2.65
N ALA A 15 2.03 4.58 -3.87
CA ALA A 15 2.76 5.74 -4.39
C ALA A 15 2.44 7.02 -3.60
N ALA A 16 1.22 7.13 -3.06
CA ALA A 16 0.81 8.19 -2.15
C ALA A 16 1.29 7.98 -0.70
N GLY A 17 2.04 6.90 -0.40
CA GLY A 17 2.55 6.57 0.93
C GLY A 17 1.58 5.81 1.84
N TYR A 18 0.45 5.35 1.31
CA TYR A 18 -0.54 4.54 2.03
C TYR A 18 -0.22 3.04 1.93
N ARG A 19 -0.44 2.31 3.03
CA ARG A 19 -0.16 0.87 3.14
C ARG A 19 -1.38 0.02 2.79
N PRO A 20 -1.26 -1.00 1.92
CA PRO A 20 -2.34 -1.96 1.70
C PRO A 20 -2.60 -2.78 2.96
N CYS A 21 -3.86 -3.16 3.19
CA CYS A 21 -4.26 -3.91 4.37
C CYS A 21 -3.71 -5.34 4.32
N ALA A 22 -2.81 -5.68 5.25
CA ALA A 22 -2.22 -7.01 5.35
C ALA A 22 -3.23 -8.12 5.67
N VAL A 23 -4.37 -7.77 6.28
CA VAL A 23 -5.41 -8.73 6.68
C VAL A 23 -6.34 -9.07 5.51
N CYS A 24 -6.73 -8.05 4.72
CA CYS A 24 -7.65 -8.25 3.60
C CYS A 24 -6.91 -8.76 2.35
N LEU A 25 -5.68 -8.29 2.11
CA LEU A 25 -4.91 -8.53 0.88
C LEU A 25 -3.44 -8.87 1.23
N PRO A 26 -3.17 -10.05 1.81
CA PRO A 26 -1.85 -10.42 2.31
C PRO A 26 -0.78 -10.52 1.21
N GLU A 27 -1.13 -11.03 0.03
CA GLU A 27 -0.23 -11.17 -1.12
C GLU A 27 0.29 -9.81 -1.60
N LYS A 28 -0.63 -8.85 -1.71
CA LYS A 28 -0.33 -7.47 -2.15
C LYS A 28 0.44 -6.69 -1.09
N TYR A 29 0.18 -6.94 0.19
CA TYR A 29 1.01 -6.41 1.27
C TYR A 29 2.44 -6.95 1.25
N ALA A 30 2.63 -8.24 0.92
CA ALA A 30 3.95 -8.82 0.77
C ALA A 30 4.73 -8.20 -0.41
N LEU A 31 4.06 -7.98 -1.55
CA LEU A 31 4.64 -7.27 -2.70
C LEU A 31 4.99 -5.82 -2.35
N TRP A 32 4.09 -5.08 -1.71
CA TRP A 32 4.34 -3.72 -1.25
C TRP A 32 5.60 -3.64 -0.36
N LYS A 33 5.71 -4.56 0.60
CA LYS A 33 6.87 -4.63 1.50
C LYS A 33 8.17 -4.95 0.75
N ALA A 34 8.11 -5.80 -0.27
CA ALA A 34 9.25 -6.15 -1.11
C ALA A 34 9.72 -4.96 -1.97
N ILE A 35 8.78 -4.17 -2.51
CA ILE A 35 9.06 -2.97 -3.32
C ILE A 35 9.68 -1.87 -2.46
N GLN A 36 9.13 -1.59 -1.27
CA GLN A 36 9.70 -0.61 -0.34
C GLN A 36 11.13 -0.95 0.12
N ARG A 37 11.46 -2.24 0.16
CA ARG A 37 12.82 -2.71 0.41
C ARG A 37 13.81 -2.39 -0.70
N LYS A 38 13.35 -2.09 -1.93
CA LYS A 38 14.20 -1.71 -3.05
C LYS A 38 14.40 -0.20 -3.21
N GLU A 39 13.50 0.63 -2.71
CA GLU A 39 13.55 2.10 -2.90
C GLU A 39 14.43 2.84 -1.88
N ASN A 40 14.79 2.18 -0.76
CA ASN A 40 15.71 2.73 0.26
C ASN A 40 17.20 2.43 -0.05
N GLY A 41 17.56 2.28 -1.33
CA GLY A 41 18.93 1.96 -1.78
C GLY A 41 19.58 3.10 -2.53
#